data_AF-A0A1M6TWN8-F1
#
_entry.id   AF-A0A1M6TWN8-F1
#
_cell.length_a   1.000
_cell.length_b   1.000
_cell.length_c   1.000
_cell.angle_alpha   90.00
_cell.angle_beta   90.00
_cell.angle_gamma   90.00
#
_symmetry.space_group_name_H-M   'P 1'
#
loop_
_entity.id
_entity.type
_entity.pdbx_description
1 polymer ?
#
loop_
_entity_poly.entity_id
_entity_poly.type
_entity_poly.pdbx_seq_one_letter_code
_entity_poly.pdbx_strand_id
1 'polypeptide(L)'
;MEYIGLNRNELKYRFTAGRMPTEEDFMSLIDSMVNAVDDGFRVSEENGLEIKQRRDNSRLASFFANLAERKPEWFASVRKNSEQGETSLNIKTPEMKENETAVTLLGKRSAENPDGGSEVRMGVGCVAPQCELDVDGAIASKGRLGYENENLEVVADGEWHDVTEVLTGCQCFEIVAGVGGNEGDGKFALAHAIAVNTFNKKPSINLTQSYSGGRGSKIDFRWKTAANKFDFTLQMRVHHKYDDEGKIKVRYRITKLWYDTQMIGSITK
;
A
#
# COMPACT_ATOMS: atom_id res chain seq x y z
N MET A 1 25.77 33.57 11.95
CA MET A 1 24.77 34.64 12.08
C MET A 1 23.63 34.28 11.16
N GLU A 2 22.42 34.09 11.70
CA GLU A 2 21.22 33.95 10.90
C GLU A 2 20.92 35.31 10.27
N TYR A 3 20.95 35.39 8.94
CA TYR A 3 20.59 36.60 8.22
C TYR A 3 19.07 36.78 8.36
N ILE A 4 18.66 37.72 9.22
CA ILE A 4 17.25 38.12 9.33
C ILE A 4 17.01 39.06 8.15
N GLY A 5 16.65 38.48 7.00
CA GLY A 5 16.37 39.25 5.79
C GLY A 5 15.24 40.25 6.01
N LEU A 6 15.38 41.43 5.41
CA LEU A 6 14.34 42.46 5.39
C LEU A 6 13.05 41.89 4.79
N ASN A 7 11.91 42.24 5.37
CA ASN A 7 10.63 41.85 4.78
C ASN A 7 10.38 42.62 3.47
N ARG A 8 9.43 42.15 2.64
CA ARG A 8 9.15 42.76 1.33
C ARG A 8 8.78 44.25 1.40
N ASN A 9 8.17 44.72 2.49
CA ASN A 9 7.79 46.12 2.64
C ASN A 9 9.01 46.98 2.98
N GLU A 10 9.90 46.47 3.82
CA GLU A 10 11.18 47.12 4.14
C GLU A 10 12.08 47.20 2.92
N LEU A 11 12.19 46.12 2.13
CA LEU A 11 12.89 46.13 0.84
C LEU A 11 12.26 47.17 -0.09
N LYS A 12 10.95 47.15 -0.31
CA LYS A 12 10.28 48.15 -1.18
C LYS A 12 10.55 49.59 -0.76
N TYR A 13 10.60 49.87 0.55
CA TYR A 13 10.89 51.20 1.09
C TYR A 13 12.33 51.69 0.83
N ARG A 14 13.31 50.78 0.74
CA ARG A 14 14.69 51.13 0.42
C ARG A 14 14.85 51.57 -1.04
N PHE A 15 13.98 51.08 -1.93
CA PHE A 15 14.03 51.33 -3.38
C PHE A 15 12.98 52.34 -3.88
N THR A 16 12.40 53.18 -3.02
CA THR A 16 11.45 54.24 -3.44
C THR A 16 12.16 55.40 -4.16
N ALA A 17 11.43 56.10 -5.04
CA ALA A 17 11.93 57.26 -5.76
C ALA A 17 12.57 58.32 -4.82
N GLY A 18 13.74 58.81 -5.22
CA GLY A 18 14.50 59.79 -4.43
C GLY A 18 15.44 59.20 -3.37
N ARG A 19 15.49 57.87 -3.21
CA ARG A 19 16.50 57.18 -2.39
C ARG A 19 17.56 56.53 -3.27
N MET A 20 18.80 56.53 -2.79
CA MET A 20 19.89 55.73 -3.36
C MET A 20 20.11 54.50 -2.49
N PRO A 21 19.76 53.28 -2.97
CA PRO A 21 20.05 52.03 -2.26
C PRO A 21 21.56 51.81 -2.11
N THR A 22 21.98 51.23 -0.99
CA THR A 22 23.37 50.88 -0.74
C THR A 22 23.72 49.49 -1.30
N GLU A 23 25.01 49.14 -1.34
CA GLU A 23 25.46 47.78 -1.66
C GLU A 23 24.78 46.73 -0.77
N GLU A 24 24.64 46.98 0.53
CA GLU A 24 23.92 46.10 1.45
C GLU A 24 22.44 45.94 1.08
N ASP A 25 21.77 47.00 0.61
CA ASP A 25 20.38 46.93 0.14
C ASP A 25 20.27 46.02 -1.11
N PHE A 26 21.26 46.05 -2.01
CA PHE A 26 21.33 45.16 -3.17
C PHE A 26 21.63 43.70 -2.78
N MET A 27 22.56 43.46 -1.86
CA MET A 27 22.80 42.10 -1.33
C MET A 27 21.53 41.54 -0.68
N SER A 28 20.84 42.35 0.13
CA SER A 28 19.57 41.97 0.76
C SER A 28 18.50 41.60 -0.26
N LEU A 29 18.44 42.31 -1.39
CA LEU A 29 17.53 41.99 -2.48
C LEU A 29 17.91 40.67 -3.16
N ILE A 30 19.18 40.46 -3.47
CA ILE A 30 19.69 39.24 -4.12
C ILE A 30 19.41 38.02 -3.24
N ASP A 31 19.75 38.08 -1.95
CA ASP A 31 19.55 37.00 -0.99
C ASP A 31 18.06 36.73 -0.69
N SER A 32 17.17 37.69 -0.97
CA SER A 32 15.71 37.52 -0.82
C SER A 32 15.05 36.81 -2.01
N MET A 33 15.77 36.61 -3.12
CA MET A 33 15.28 35.93 -4.32
C MET A 33 15.64 34.45 -4.28
N VAL A 34 14.76 33.58 -4.79
CA VAL A 34 15.04 32.15 -4.92
C VAL A 34 15.98 31.94 -6.10
N ASN A 35 17.14 31.33 -5.84
CA ASN A 35 18.12 30.95 -6.84
C ASN A 35 18.00 29.44 -7.13
N ALA A 36 17.69 29.10 -8.39
CA ALA A 36 17.44 27.70 -8.75
C ALA A 36 18.66 26.77 -8.62
N VAL A 37 19.88 27.31 -8.74
CA VAL A 37 21.12 26.54 -8.61
C VAL A 37 21.51 26.38 -7.14
N ASP A 38 21.44 27.46 -6.37
CA ASP A 38 21.98 27.51 -5.01
C ASP A 38 20.98 27.03 -3.93
N ASP A 39 19.68 27.17 -4.20
CA ASP A 39 18.61 26.78 -3.28
C ASP A 39 18.01 25.41 -3.58
N GLY A 40 18.40 24.79 -4.71
CA GLY A 40 17.91 23.47 -5.10
C GLY A 40 16.42 23.45 -5.44
N PHE A 41 15.84 24.59 -5.81
CA PHE A 41 14.43 24.76 -6.14
C PHE A 41 14.27 25.20 -7.60
N ARG A 42 13.68 24.36 -8.45
CA ARG A 42 13.50 24.67 -9.89
C ARG A 42 12.17 24.16 -10.39
N VAL A 43 11.61 24.79 -11.42
CA VAL A 43 10.53 24.23 -12.22
C VAL A 43 11.08 23.88 -13.61
N SER A 44 10.85 22.65 -14.09
CA SER A 44 11.19 22.22 -15.44
C SER A 44 10.04 21.47 -16.10
N GLU A 45 10.01 21.42 -17.44
CA GLU A 45 8.97 20.68 -18.17
C GLU A 45 9.05 19.17 -17.92
N GLU A 46 10.26 18.62 -17.82
CA GLU A 46 10.50 17.19 -17.63
C GLU A 46 10.13 16.71 -16.22
N ASN A 47 10.52 17.46 -15.19
CA ASN A 47 10.45 17.01 -13.80
C ASN A 47 9.41 17.78 -12.94
N GLY A 48 8.74 18.78 -13.50
CA GLY A 48 7.82 19.64 -12.76
C GLY A 48 8.55 20.44 -11.68
N LEU A 49 8.03 20.43 -10.45
CA LEU A 49 8.64 21.10 -9.30
C LEU A 49 9.77 20.24 -8.70
N GLU A 50 11.01 20.69 -8.89
CA GLU A 50 12.21 20.08 -8.35
C GLU A 50 12.57 20.71 -7.00
N ILE A 51 12.70 19.87 -5.97
CA ILE A 51 13.25 20.24 -4.66
C ILE A 51 14.40 19.30 -4.38
N LYS A 52 15.60 19.86 -4.15
CA LYS A 52 16.83 19.11 -3.87
C LYS A 52 17.26 19.35 -2.44
N GLN A 53 17.70 18.30 -1.75
CA GLN A 53 18.30 18.45 -0.43
C GLN A 53 19.66 19.15 -0.55
N ARG A 54 19.90 20.16 0.28
CA ARG A 54 21.17 20.91 0.27
C ARG A 54 22.33 20.14 0.91
N ARG A 55 22.03 19.18 1.78
CA ARG A 55 23.00 18.28 2.44
C ARG A 55 22.41 16.88 2.56
N ASP A 56 23.26 15.87 2.62
CA ASP A 56 22.82 14.49 2.88
C ASP A 56 22.03 14.41 4.19
N ASN A 57 20.94 13.64 4.18
CA ASN A 57 20.03 13.43 5.31
C ASN A 57 19.44 14.72 5.92
N SER A 58 19.43 15.83 5.17
CA SER A 58 18.80 17.09 5.60
C SER A 58 17.29 17.12 5.32
N ARG A 59 16.60 18.15 5.81
CA ARG A 59 15.18 18.36 5.52
C ARG A 59 15.01 18.77 4.05
N LEU A 60 14.08 18.12 3.35
CA LEU A 60 13.67 18.49 2.00
C LEU A 60 12.66 19.65 2.05
N ALA A 61 11.64 19.50 2.90
CA ALA A 61 10.59 20.50 3.12
C ALA A 61 10.22 20.53 4.60
N SER A 62 9.92 21.71 5.14
CA SER A 62 9.50 21.90 6.53
C SER A 62 8.18 22.66 6.55
N PHE A 63 7.23 22.19 7.37
CA PHE A 63 5.87 22.71 7.46
C PHE A 63 5.67 23.37 8.82
N PHE A 64 5.32 24.65 8.82
CA PHE A 64 5.11 25.46 10.02
C PHE A 64 3.61 25.74 10.18
N ALA A 65 3.13 25.80 11.42
CA ALA A 65 1.71 26.10 11.69
C ALA A 65 1.31 27.52 11.24
N ASN A 66 2.23 28.48 11.36
CA ASN A 66 2.06 29.86 10.93
C ASN A 66 3.42 30.55 10.73
N LEU A 67 3.40 31.78 10.21
CA LEU A 67 4.62 32.57 9.89
C LEU A 67 5.43 33.02 11.12
N ALA A 68 4.83 33.06 12.31
CA ALA A 68 5.52 33.49 13.53
C ALA A 68 6.33 32.35 14.17
N GLU A 69 6.01 31.09 13.84
CA GLU A 69 6.70 29.93 14.39
C GLU A 69 8.15 29.84 13.88
N ARG A 70 9.08 29.56 14.81
CA ARG A 70 10.50 29.36 14.49
C ARG A 70 10.88 27.90 14.29
N LYS A 71 9.99 26.98 14.67
CA LYS A 71 10.20 25.54 14.52
C LYS A 71 9.07 24.96 13.65
N PRO A 72 9.38 24.03 12.75
CA PRO A 72 8.33 23.37 11.97
C PRO A 72 7.60 22.35 12.84
N GLU A 73 6.33 22.13 12.54
CA GLU A 73 5.52 21.05 13.14
C GLU A 73 5.84 19.70 12.50
N TRP A 74 6.12 19.71 11.18
CA TRP A 74 6.41 18.53 10.38
C TRP A 74 7.50 18.82 9.37
N PHE A 75 8.22 17.79 8.93
CA PHE A 75 9.14 17.91 7.82
C PHE A 75 9.21 16.62 7.00
N ALA A 76 9.50 16.79 5.71
CA ALA A 76 9.82 15.72 4.80
C ALA A 76 11.34 15.63 4.60
N SER A 77 11.87 14.42 4.43
CA SER A 77 13.29 14.18 4.11
C SER A 77 13.43 13.00 3.18
N VAL A 78 14.37 13.07 2.24
CA VAL A 78 14.80 11.93 1.43
C VAL A 78 16.07 11.34 2.04
N ARG A 79 16.21 10.02 2.02
CA ARG A 79 17.45 9.32 2.39
C ARG A 79 17.81 8.36 1.29
N LYS A 80 19.07 8.34 0.90
CA LYS A 80 19.60 7.40 -0.09
C LYS A 80 20.63 6.52 0.58
N ASN A 81 20.39 5.21 0.59
CA ASN A 81 21.36 4.22 1.00
C ASN A 81 21.91 3.53 -0.26
N SER A 82 23.02 4.06 -0.77
CA SER A 82 23.66 3.56 -2.00
C SER A 82 24.18 2.13 -1.86
N GLU A 83 24.57 1.69 -0.67
CA GLU A 83 25.06 0.32 -0.43
C GLU A 83 23.94 -0.71 -0.58
N GLN A 84 22.72 -0.36 -0.15
CA GLN A 84 21.56 -1.24 -0.19
C GLN A 84 20.67 -1.01 -1.42
N GLY A 85 20.99 -0.04 -2.28
CA GLY A 85 20.16 0.33 -3.43
C GLY A 85 18.79 0.88 -3.03
N GLU A 86 18.71 1.51 -1.86
CA GLU A 86 17.45 1.96 -1.25
C GLU A 86 17.36 3.49 -1.27
N THR A 87 16.16 3.99 -1.55
CA THR A 87 15.80 5.40 -1.42
C THR A 87 14.52 5.50 -0.61
N SER A 88 14.45 6.42 0.34
CA SER A 88 13.25 6.60 1.16
C SER A 88 12.83 8.06 1.24
N LEU A 89 11.52 8.32 1.13
CA LEU A 89 10.88 9.57 1.50
C LEU A 89 10.23 9.39 2.87
N ASN A 90 10.59 10.24 3.83
CA ASN A 90 10.16 10.14 5.22
C ASN A 90 9.44 11.41 5.65
N ILE A 91 8.35 11.28 6.39
CA ILE A 91 7.60 12.37 7.02
C ILE A 91 7.74 12.23 8.54
N LYS A 92 8.20 13.29 9.22
CA LYS A 92 8.56 13.27 10.64
C LYS A 92 8.14 14.55 11.37
N THR A 93 8.00 14.48 12.69
CA THR A 93 7.97 15.65 13.57
C THR A 93 9.35 15.93 14.15
N PRO A 94 9.66 17.14 14.64
CA PRO A 94 10.97 17.47 15.22
C PRO A 94 11.37 16.65 16.44
N GLU A 95 10.42 16.09 17.18
CA GLU A 95 10.69 15.28 18.38
C GLU A 95 11.13 13.85 18.05
N MET A 96 10.85 13.37 16.83
CA MET A 96 11.19 12.01 16.41
C MET A 96 12.70 11.84 16.25
N LYS A 97 13.22 10.73 16.76
CA LYS A 97 14.63 10.35 16.63
C LYS A 97 14.97 9.97 15.18
N GLU A 98 16.26 9.80 14.91
CA GLU A 98 16.74 9.51 13.56
C GLU A 98 16.16 8.21 12.96
N ASN A 99 15.92 7.21 13.80
CA ASN A 99 15.36 5.90 13.47
C ASN A 99 13.82 5.83 13.58
N GLU A 100 13.16 6.95 13.92
CA GLU A 100 11.70 7.05 14.03
C GLU A 100 11.15 7.83 12.83
N THR A 101 9.91 7.53 12.44
CA THR A 101 9.22 8.20 11.33
C THR A 101 7.71 8.06 11.52
N ALA A 102 6.93 9.02 11.04
CA ALA A 102 5.49 8.83 11.00
C ALA A 102 5.11 7.97 9.80
N VAL A 103 5.67 8.32 8.63
CA VAL A 103 5.42 7.62 7.37
C VAL A 103 6.72 7.54 6.58
N THR A 104 6.98 6.38 5.99
CA THR A 104 8.10 6.14 5.09
C THR A 104 7.59 5.52 3.79
N LEU A 105 8.02 6.07 2.66
CA LEU A 105 7.91 5.44 1.36
C LEU A 105 9.31 4.97 0.98
N LEU A 106 9.53 3.66 0.97
CA LEU A 106 10.80 3.02 0.64
C LEU A 106 10.73 2.50 -0.78
N GLY A 107 11.60 3.00 -1.65
CA GLY A 107 11.89 2.42 -2.96
C GLY A 107 13.16 1.59 -2.88
N LYS A 108 13.07 0.31 -3.22
CA LYS A 108 14.20 -0.60 -3.32
C LYS A 108 14.38 -1.03 -4.77
N ARG A 109 15.58 -0.79 -5.31
CA ARG A 109 15.94 -1.33 -6.63
C ARG A 109 16.53 -2.72 -6.42
N SER A 110 15.95 -3.73 -7.07
CA SER A 110 16.51 -5.08 -7.00
C SER A 110 17.90 -5.09 -7.63
N ALA A 111 18.91 -5.47 -6.86
CA ALA A 111 20.27 -5.67 -7.37
C ALA A 111 20.33 -6.89 -8.32
N GLU A 112 19.44 -7.87 -8.12
CA GLU A 112 19.39 -9.11 -8.89
C GLU A 112 18.51 -9.01 -10.15
N ASN A 113 17.59 -8.05 -10.21
CA ASN A 113 16.77 -7.80 -11.39
C ASN A 113 16.56 -6.29 -11.60
N PRO A 114 17.56 -5.57 -12.14
CA PRO A 114 17.49 -4.11 -12.33
C PRO A 114 16.44 -3.64 -13.34
N ASP A 115 15.93 -4.56 -14.18
CA ASP A 115 14.81 -4.37 -15.11
C ASP A 115 13.45 -4.78 -14.50
N GLY A 116 13.46 -5.57 -13.43
CA GLY A 116 12.31 -5.80 -12.57
C GLY A 116 12.02 -4.52 -11.80
N GLY A 117 10.82 -3.97 -11.97
CA GLY A 117 10.42 -2.68 -11.41
C GLY A 117 10.84 -2.48 -9.94
N SER A 118 11.02 -1.21 -9.56
CA SER A 118 11.38 -0.89 -8.17
C SER A 118 10.30 -1.37 -7.21
N GLU A 119 10.69 -2.09 -6.17
CA GLU A 119 9.78 -2.48 -5.10
C GLU A 119 9.51 -1.24 -4.25
N VAL A 120 8.24 -0.90 -4.08
CA VAL A 120 7.82 0.23 -3.25
C VAL A 120 7.09 -0.32 -2.03
N ARG A 121 7.52 0.11 -0.86
CA ARG A 121 6.91 -0.24 0.42
C ARG A 121 6.55 1.01 1.19
N MET A 122 5.46 0.94 1.95
CA MET A 122 5.01 1.99 2.84
C MET A 122 5.14 1.52 4.29
N GLY A 123 5.85 2.28 5.11
CA GLY A 123 5.89 2.14 6.56
C GLY A 123 5.05 3.22 7.23
N VAL A 124 4.24 2.85 8.21
CA VAL A 124 3.60 3.77 9.16
C VAL A 124 4.23 3.49 10.52
N GLY A 125 4.94 4.46 11.09
CA GLY A 125 5.70 4.27 12.33
C GLY A 125 7.08 3.60 12.16
N CYS A 126 7.40 3.03 10.99
CA CYS A 126 8.64 2.29 10.76
C CYS A 126 9.46 2.81 9.56
N VAL A 127 10.78 2.88 9.71
CA VAL A 127 11.71 3.39 8.67
C VAL A 127 12.13 2.33 7.64
N ALA A 128 11.95 1.06 7.97
CA ALA A 128 12.36 -0.08 7.15
C ALA A 128 11.21 -1.08 7.03
N PRO A 129 10.15 -0.76 6.27
CA PRO A 129 8.99 -1.64 6.10
C PRO A 129 9.39 -3.00 5.51
N GLN A 130 8.89 -4.08 6.12
CA GLN A 130 9.23 -5.46 5.74
C GLN A 130 8.28 -6.05 4.70
N CYS A 131 7.14 -5.41 4.45
CA CYS A 131 6.18 -5.76 3.40
C CYS A 131 5.63 -4.50 2.72
N GLU A 132 4.72 -4.65 1.75
CA GLU A 132 4.18 -3.54 0.94
C GLU A 132 3.55 -2.44 1.79
N LEU A 133 2.81 -2.79 2.85
CA LEU A 133 2.31 -1.88 3.87
C LEU A 133 2.63 -2.45 5.25
N ASP A 134 3.56 -1.81 5.95
CA ASP A 134 4.00 -2.19 7.28
C ASP A 134 3.55 -1.11 8.28
N VAL A 135 2.89 -1.51 9.35
CA VAL A 135 2.32 -0.60 10.35
C VAL A 135 2.86 -0.98 11.72
N ASP A 136 3.71 -0.13 12.29
CA ASP A 136 4.16 -0.23 13.67
C ASP A 136 3.10 0.37 14.61
N GLY A 137 2.02 -0.38 14.82
CA GLY A 137 0.88 0.06 15.62
C GLY A 137 -0.41 -0.70 15.33
N ALA A 138 -1.54 -0.06 15.64
CA ALA A 138 -2.87 -0.64 15.41
C ALA A 138 -3.50 -0.13 14.12
N ILE A 139 -4.21 -1.02 13.42
CA ILE A 139 -5.03 -0.69 12.25
C ILE A 139 -6.50 -0.77 12.65
N ALA A 140 -7.22 0.35 12.59
CA ALA A 140 -8.68 0.38 12.67
C ALA A 140 -9.27 0.50 11.26
N SER A 141 -10.21 -0.36 10.89
CA SER A 141 -10.85 -0.33 9.57
C SER A 141 -12.35 -0.55 9.66
N LYS A 142 -13.11 0.13 8.78
CA LYS A 142 -14.55 -0.11 8.60
C LYS A 142 -14.84 -1.42 7.86
N GLY A 143 -13.87 -1.95 7.12
CA GLY A 143 -14.03 -3.18 6.36
C GLY A 143 -12.77 -3.56 5.60
N ARG A 144 -12.69 -4.82 5.18
CA ARG A 144 -11.61 -5.35 4.33
C ARG A 144 -12.23 -6.19 3.24
N LEU A 145 -11.82 -5.96 2.00
CA LEU A 145 -12.26 -6.71 0.84
C LEU A 145 -11.06 -7.45 0.25
N GLY A 146 -11.20 -8.76 0.04
CA GLY A 146 -10.29 -9.52 -0.81
C GLY A 146 -10.55 -9.24 -2.29
N TYR A 147 -9.83 -9.93 -3.16
CA TYR A 147 -9.99 -9.82 -4.60
C TYR A 147 -10.93 -10.89 -5.14
N GLU A 148 -11.72 -10.52 -6.15
CA GLU A 148 -12.50 -11.46 -6.95
C GLU A 148 -11.69 -11.79 -8.21
N ASN A 149 -11.69 -13.05 -8.63
CA ASN A 149 -11.04 -13.43 -9.87
C ASN A 149 -12.08 -13.35 -10.99
N GLU A 150 -11.97 -12.30 -11.83
CA GLU A 150 -12.92 -12.05 -12.92
C GLU A 150 -12.97 -13.18 -13.96
N ASN A 151 -11.90 -13.98 -14.06
CA ASN A 151 -11.81 -15.10 -15.00
C ASN A 151 -12.39 -16.41 -14.45
N LEU A 152 -12.68 -16.48 -13.15
CA LEU A 152 -13.16 -17.69 -12.47
C LEU A 152 -14.55 -17.45 -11.92
N GLU A 153 -15.52 -17.47 -12.82
CA GLU A 153 -16.91 -17.30 -12.45
C GLU A 153 -17.48 -18.55 -11.77
N VAL A 154 -18.29 -18.35 -10.72
CA VAL A 154 -19.00 -19.43 -10.05
C VAL A 154 -20.50 -19.25 -10.21
N VAL A 155 -21.09 -20.02 -11.13
CA VAL A 155 -22.54 -20.10 -11.33
C VAL A 155 -23.17 -20.86 -10.17
N ALA A 156 -24.35 -20.44 -9.72
CA ALA A 156 -25.07 -21.05 -8.61
C ALA A 156 -25.90 -22.27 -9.08
N ASP A 157 -25.26 -23.24 -9.75
CA ASP A 157 -25.87 -24.40 -10.40
C ASP A 157 -25.82 -25.70 -9.57
N GLY A 158 -25.12 -25.69 -8.43
CA GLY A 158 -24.92 -26.87 -7.59
C GLY A 158 -23.63 -27.66 -7.89
N GLU A 159 -22.93 -27.30 -8.95
CA GLU A 159 -21.70 -27.94 -9.39
C GLU A 159 -20.47 -27.24 -8.81
N TRP A 160 -19.34 -27.95 -8.81
CA TRP A 160 -18.08 -27.43 -8.28
C TRP A 160 -17.32 -26.62 -9.32
N HIS A 161 -17.07 -25.35 -9.02
CA HIS A 161 -16.31 -24.42 -9.86
C HIS A 161 -14.97 -24.08 -9.22
N ASP A 162 -13.92 -23.91 -10.04
CA ASP A 162 -12.62 -23.45 -9.56
C ASP A 162 -12.71 -21.97 -9.17
N VAL A 163 -12.16 -21.61 -8.00
CA VAL A 163 -12.08 -20.22 -7.51
C VAL A 163 -10.66 -19.68 -7.46
N THR A 164 -9.68 -20.56 -7.72
CA THR A 164 -8.26 -20.23 -7.93
C THR A 164 -7.77 -20.91 -9.21
N GLU A 165 -6.68 -20.39 -9.78
CA GLU A 165 -5.87 -21.16 -10.73
C GLU A 165 -5.24 -22.38 -10.06
N VAL A 166 -4.48 -23.18 -10.81
CA VAL A 166 -3.70 -24.29 -10.26
C VAL A 166 -2.60 -23.74 -9.35
N LEU A 167 -2.61 -24.20 -8.10
CA LEU A 167 -1.66 -23.83 -7.07
C LEU A 167 -0.76 -25.01 -6.69
N THR A 168 0.38 -24.70 -6.10
CA THR A 168 1.29 -25.68 -5.48
C THR A 168 1.89 -25.11 -4.20
N GLY A 169 2.63 -25.94 -3.45
CA GLY A 169 3.31 -25.55 -2.21
C GLY A 169 2.36 -25.33 -1.03
N CYS A 170 2.76 -24.43 -0.13
CA CYS A 170 1.98 -24.01 1.05
C CYS A 170 1.10 -22.80 0.70
N GLN A 171 -0.20 -22.93 0.94
CA GLN A 171 -1.21 -21.91 0.67
C GLN A 171 -2.11 -21.70 1.89
N CYS A 172 -2.50 -20.45 2.12
CA CYS A 172 -3.48 -20.06 3.13
C CYS A 172 -4.33 -18.92 2.57
N PHE A 173 -5.64 -19.11 2.56
CA PHE A 173 -6.60 -18.14 2.06
C PHE A 173 -7.73 -17.91 3.04
N GLU A 174 -8.24 -16.68 3.06
CA GLU A 174 -9.55 -16.34 3.57
C GLU A 174 -10.50 -16.10 2.40
N ILE A 175 -11.68 -16.70 2.47
CA ILE A 175 -12.71 -16.58 1.45
C ILE A 175 -13.99 -16.07 2.09
N VAL A 176 -14.57 -15.03 1.50
CA VAL A 176 -15.93 -14.57 1.80
C VAL A 176 -16.75 -14.72 0.54
N ALA A 177 -17.84 -15.50 0.60
CA ALA A 177 -18.70 -15.77 -0.53
C ALA A 177 -20.17 -15.57 -0.17
N GLY A 178 -20.95 -15.04 -1.10
CA GLY A 178 -22.38 -14.84 -0.93
C GLY A 178 -23.16 -14.98 -2.23
N VAL A 179 -24.41 -15.44 -2.10
CA VAL A 179 -25.35 -15.59 -3.21
C VAL A 179 -26.77 -15.28 -2.74
N GLY A 180 -27.57 -14.70 -3.62
CA GLY A 180 -29.00 -14.46 -3.41
C GLY A 180 -29.80 -15.04 -4.58
N GLY A 181 -30.97 -15.61 -4.26
CA GLY A 181 -31.97 -16.07 -5.22
C GLY A 181 -32.64 -14.92 -5.96
N ASN A 182 -33.58 -15.24 -6.83
CA ASN A 182 -34.41 -14.22 -7.46
C ASN A 182 -35.24 -13.47 -6.42
N GLU A 183 -35.73 -12.31 -6.81
CA GLU A 183 -36.64 -11.54 -5.98
C GLU A 183 -37.85 -12.39 -5.57
N GLY A 184 -38.12 -12.47 -4.26
CA GLY A 184 -39.19 -13.28 -3.69
C GLY A 184 -38.83 -14.72 -3.32
N ASP A 185 -37.70 -15.27 -3.78
CA ASP A 185 -37.32 -16.67 -3.45
C ASP A 185 -36.89 -16.84 -1.99
N GLY A 186 -36.46 -15.76 -1.34
CA GLY A 186 -36.00 -15.78 0.05
C GLY A 186 -34.73 -16.63 0.28
N LYS A 187 -34.07 -17.08 -0.78
CA LYS A 187 -32.87 -17.92 -0.73
C LYS A 187 -31.62 -17.03 -0.68
N PHE A 188 -30.85 -17.15 0.38
CA PHE A 188 -29.59 -16.44 0.54
C PHE A 188 -28.59 -17.34 1.23
N ALA A 189 -27.33 -17.27 0.85
CA ALA A 189 -26.25 -17.91 1.58
C ALA A 189 -25.07 -16.95 1.69
N LEU A 190 -24.45 -16.93 2.86
CA LEU A 190 -23.23 -16.21 3.13
C LEU A 190 -22.26 -17.13 3.88
N ALA A 191 -21.04 -17.22 3.38
CA ALA A 191 -20.00 -18.09 3.92
C ALA A 191 -18.69 -17.34 4.09
N HIS A 192 -18.01 -17.65 5.20
CA HIS A 192 -16.63 -17.29 5.49
C HIS A 192 -15.83 -18.57 5.69
N ALA A 193 -14.71 -18.70 4.99
CA ALA A 193 -13.86 -19.87 5.08
C ALA A 193 -12.38 -19.49 5.22
N ILE A 194 -11.66 -20.27 6.02
CA ILE A 194 -10.20 -20.28 6.03
C ILE A 194 -9.74 -21.61 5.42
N ALA A 195 -9.07 -21.53 4.27
CA ALA A 195 -8.60 -22.68 3.52
C ALA A 195 -7.07 -22.76 3.60
N VAL A 196 -6.55 -23.88 4.12
CA VAL A 196 -5.12 -24.14 4.25
C VAL A 196 -4.74 -25.41 3.50
N ASN A 197 -3.61 -25.37 2.79
CA ASN A 197 -3.11 -26.53 2.06
C ASN A 197 -1.57 -26.52 2.04
N THR A 198 -0.97 -27.65 2.40
CA THR A 198 0.49 -27.86 2.39
C THR A 198 0.81 -29.01 1.44
N PHE A 199 1.21 -28.68 0.21
CA PHE A 199 1.56 -29.64 -0.84
C PHE A 199 0.51 -30.74 -1.05
N ASN A 200 -0.78 -30.39 -0.93
CA ASN A 200 -1.92 -31.27 -1.16
C ASN A 200 -1.98 -32.55 -0.30
N LYS A 201 -1.27 -32.61 0.83
CA LYS A 201 -1.19 -33.85 1.63
C LYS A 201 -2.36 -34.03 2.59
N LYS A 202 -2.69 -32.97 3.34
CA LYS A 202 -3.80 -32.92 4.29
C LYS A 202 -4.48 -31.54 4.24
N PRO A 203 -5.09 -31.18 3.10
CA PRO A 203 -5.81 -29.93 2.98
C PRO A 203 -6.90 -29.82 4.05
N SER A 204 -7.14 -28.60 4.54
CA SER A 204 -8.18 -28.33 5.54
C SER A 204 -8.92 -27.04 5.19
N ILE A 205 -10.20 -27.01 5.54
CA ILE A 205 -11.07 -25.85 5.38
C ILE A 205 -11.89 -25.73 6.67
N ASN A 206 -11.79 -24.57 7.31
CA ASN A 206 -12.69 -24.18 8.38
C ASN A 206 -13.75 -23.24 7.81
N LEU A 207 -15.02 -23.62 7.92
CA LEU A 207 -16.15 -22.95 7.28
C LEU A 207 -17.17 -22.51 8.33
N THR A 208 -17.50 -21.22 8.33
CA THR A 208 -18.63 -20.64 9.05
C THR A 208 -19.60 -20.05 8.04
N GLN A 209 -20.90 -20.34 8.17
CA GLN A 209 -21.89 -19.89 7.19
C GLN A 209 -23.26 -19.64 7.82
N SER A 210 -24.05 -18.77 7.17
CA SER A 210 -25.45 -18.46 7.50
C SER A 210 -26.27 -18.44 6.22
N TYR A 211 -27.55 -18.80 6.31
CA TYR A 211 -28.42 -18.91 5.14
C TYR A 211 -29.91 -18.76 5.43
N SER A 212 -30.66 -18.47 4.37
CA SER A 212 -32.13 -18.45 4.29
C SER A 212 -32.60 -19.28 3.09
N GLY A 213 -33.80 -19.86 3.16
CA GLY A 213 -34.36 -20.71 2.09
C GLY A 213 -34.16 -22.23 2.27
N GLY A 214 -33.80 -22.68 3.48
CA GLY A 214 -33.69 -24.11 3.84
C GLY A 214 -32.27 -24.67 3.75
N ARG A 215 -32.07 -25.93 4.21
CA ARG A 215 -30.74 -26.55 4.39
C ARG A 215 -29.89 -26.66 3.11
N GLY A 216 -30.51 -26.54 1.94
CA GLY A 216 -29.84 -26.56 0.63
C GLY A 216 -29.28 -25.20 0.19
N SER A 217 -29.61 -24.11 0.88
CA SER A 217 -29.07 -22.78 0.61
C SER A 217 -27.71 -22.60 1.28
N LYS A 218 -26.73 -23.46 0.98
CA LYS A 218 -25.39 -23.42 1.58
C LYS A 218 -24.32 -23.25 0.51
N ILE A 219 -23.16 -22.76 0.93
CA ILE A 219 -21.96 -22.70 0.09
C ILE A 219 -20.93 -23.63 0.69
N ASP A 220 -20.37 -24.51 -0.14
CA ASP A 220 -19.28 -25.40 0.22
C ASP A 220 -17.98 -24.98 -0.46
N PHE A 221 -16.87 -25.37 0.17
CA PHE A 221 -15.54 -25.25 -0.41
C PHE A 221 -14.82 -26.60 -0.35
N ARG A 222 -13.95 -26.88 -1.31
CA ARG A 222 -13.05 -28.04 -1.27
C ARG A 222 -11.72 -27.76 -1.96
N TRP A 223 -10.70 -28.51 -1.56
CA TRP A 223 -9.48 -28.63 -2.34
C TRP A 223 -9.62 -29.79 -3.32
N LYS A 224 -9.26 -29.58 -4.59
CA LYS A 224 -9.27 -30.61 -5.63
C LYS A 224 -7.86 -30.79 -6.17
N THR A 225 -7.39 -32.03 -6.20
CA THR A 225 -6.12 -32.38 -6.87
C THR A 225 -6.23 -32.07 -8.37
N ALA A 226 -5.21 -31.39 -8.91
CA ALA A 226 -5.10 -31.08 -10.33
C ALA A 226 -4.27 -32.15 -11.05
N ALA A 227 -3.40 -31.76 -11.99
CA ALA A 227 -2.69 -32.69 -12.88
C ALA A 227 -1.73 -33.64 -12.13
N ASN A 228 -1.01 -33.13 -11.12
CA ASN A 228 -0.08 -33.93 -10.33
C ASN A 228 -0.49 -33.93 -8.84
N LYS A 229 0.12 -34.80 -8.05
CA LYS A 229 -0.25 -34.98 -6.63
C LYS A 229 0.01 -33.75 -5.74
N PHE A 230 0.85 -32.82 -6.16
CA PHE A 230 1.20 -31.59 -5.45
C PHE A 230 0.48 -30.35 -5.97
N ASP A 231 -0.19 -30.48 -7.12
CA ASP A 231 -0.97 -29.42 -7.74
C ASP A 231 -2.43 -29.54 -7.31
N PHE A 232 -3.05 -28.41 -7.01
CA PHE A 232 -4.42 -28.36 -6.52
C PHE A 232 -5.11 -27.05 -6.86
N THR A 233 -6.43 -27.09 -6.96
CA THR A 233 -7.29 -25.90 -7.04
C THR A 233 -8.21 -25.83 -5.82
N LEU A 234 -8.53 -24.61 -5.40
CA LEU A 234 -9.64 -24.39 -4.48
C LEU A 234 -10.92 -24.30 -5.31
N GLN A 235 -11.96 -25.00 -4.89
CA GLN A 235 -13.26 -25.00 -5.54
C GLN A 235 -14.36 -24.57 -4.58
N MET A 236 -15.42 -24.02 -5.16
CA MET A 236 -16.64 -23.60 -4.46
C MET A 236 -17.87 -24.14 -5.18
N ARG A 237 -18.96 -24.36 -4.43
CA ARG A 237 -20.29 -24.58 -5.00
C ARG A 237 -21.38 -24.08 -4.08
N VAL A 238 -22.57 -23.88 -4.64
CA VAL A 238 -23.80 -23.91 -3.85
C VAL A 238 -24.25 -25.35 -3.65
N HIS A 239 -24.97 -25.64 -2.57
CA HIS A 239 -25.51 -26.99 -2.31
C HIS A 239 -26.60 -27.37 -3.31
N HIS A 240 -27.58 -26.49 -3.50
CA HIS A 240 -28.65 -26.62 -4.49
C HIS A 240 -28.58 -25.45 -5.47
N LYS A 241 -28.96 -25.71 -6.72
CA LYS A 241 -29.09 -24.67 -7.73
C LYS A 241 -30.05 -23.56 -7.30
N TYR A 242 -29.71 -22.33 -7.65
CA TYR A 242 -30.51 -21.15 -7.36
C TYR A 242 -31.47 -20.80 -8.49
N ASP A 243 -31.11 -21.10 -9.74
CA ASP A 243 -31.97 -20.99 -10.91
C ASP A 243 -31.71 -22.12 -11.92
N ASP A 244 -32.61 -22.24 -12.90
CA ASP A 244 -32.46 -23.17 -14.04
C ASP A 244 -31.72 -22.52 -15.22
N GLU A 245 -31.67 -21.18 -15.25
CA GLU A 245 -31.11 -20.41 -16.37
C GLU A 245 -29.61 -20.12 -16.22
N GLY A 246 -29.00 -20.43 -15.06
CA GLY A 246 -27.58 -20.19 -14.79
C GLY A 246 -27.21 -18.70 -14.74
N LYS A 247 -28.18 -17.82 -14.45
CA LYS A 247 -27.98 -16.37 -14.38
C LYS A 247 -27.53 -15.93 -13.00
N ILE A 248 -27.81 -16.73 -11.97
CA ILE A 248 -27.38 -16.45 -10.60
C ILE A 248 -25.95 -16.93 -10.39
N LYS A 249 -25.11 -16.04 -9.85
CA LYS A 249 -23.69 -16.29 -9.59
C LYS A 249 -23.38 -16.08 -8.13
N VAL A 250 -22.45 -16.86 -7.59
CA VAL A 250 -21.87 -16.63 -6.28
C VAL A 250 -20.83 -15.53 -6.39
N ARG A 251 -21.01 -14.43 -5.63
CA ARG A 251 -19.99 -13.39 -5.49
C ARG A 251 -19.03 -13.83 -4.41
N TYR A 252 -17.74 -13.83 -4.71
CA TYR A 252 -16.74 -14.23 -3.73
C TYR A 252 -15.50 -13.34 -3.78
N ARG A 253 -14.78 -13.30 -2.66
CA ARG A 253 -13.51 -12.59 -2.52
C ARG A 253 -12.53 -13.50 -1.80
N ILE A 254 -11.30 -13.54 -2.31
CA ILE A 254 -10.19 -14.29 -1.74
C ILE A 254 -9.12 -13.32 -1.27
N THR A 255 -8.65 -13.51 -0.05
CA THR A 255 -7.48 -12.83 0.51
C THR A 255 -6.40 -13.86 0.77
N LYS A 256 -5.20 -13.64 0.22
CA LYS A 256 -4.03 -14.48 0.51
C LYS A 256 -3.47 -14.12 1.88
N LEU A 257 -3.29 -15.12 2.73
CA LEU A 257 -2.79 -14.97 4.10
C LEU A 257 -1.35 -15.49 4.27
N TRP A 258 -0.81 -16.18 3.26
CA TRP A 258 0.54 -16.76 3.31
C TRP A 258 1.24 -16.65 1.96
N TYR A 259 2.44 -16.05 1.92
CA TYR A 259 3.15 -15.75 0.68
C TYR A 259 4.38 -16.64 0.42
N ASP A 260 4.98 -17.22 1.45
CA ASP A 260 6.16 -18.09 1.33
C ASP A 260 5.77 -19.54 1.02
N THR A 261 5.39 -19.80 -0.24
CA THR A 261 4.83 -21.10 -0.66
C THR A 261 5.80 -22.27 -0.50
N GLN A 262 7.10 -22.01 -0.37
CA GLN A 262 8.13 -23.03 -0.19
C GLN A 262 8.69 -23.07 1.24
N MET A 263 8.18 -22.23 2.16
CA MET A 263 8.69 -22.11 3.54
C MET A 263 10.19 -21.76 3.60
N ILE A 264 10.72 -21.05 2.60
CA ILE A 264 12.15 -20.69 2.49
C ILE A 264 12.56 -19.84 3.70
N GLY A 265 11.68 -18.98 4.20
CA GLY A 265 11.92 -18.15 5.38
C GLY A 265 12.10 -18.94 6.68
N SER A 266 11.80 -20.24 6.70
CA SER A 266 12.03 -21.10 7.87
C SER A 266 13.46 -21.61 7.97
N ILE A 267 14.29 -21.43 6.95
CA ILE A 267 15.69 -21.84 6.95
C ILE A 267 16.50 -20.73 7.63
N THR A 268 16.98 -20.99 8.84
CA THR A 268 17.95 -20.10 9.50
C THR A 268 19.24 -20.09 8.68
N LYS A 269 19.69 -18.89 8.27
CA LYS A 269 21.06 -18.68 7.78
C LYS A 269 22.01 -18.50 8.95
#